data_AF-A0A924LFI4-F1
#
_entry.id   AF-A0A924LFI4-F1
#
_cell.length_a   1.000
_cell.length_b   1.000
_cell.length_c   1.000
_cell.angle_alpha   90.00
_cell.angle_beta   90.00
_cell.angle_gamma   90.00
#
_symmetry.space_group_name_H-M   'P 1'
#
loop_
_entity.id
_entity.type
_entity.pdbx_description
1 polymer ?
#
loop_
_entity_poly.entity_id
_entity_poly.type
_entity_poly.pdbx_seq_one_letter_code
_entity_poly.pdbx_strand_id
1 'polypeptide(L)' 'RPPPEVIAITTADWPTPVRRPADSRLNCDKLAQIFGVRLPDWRDALDRMIDQTLGARHVP' A
#
# COMPACT_ATOMS: atom_id res chain seq x y z
N ARG A 1 -0.09 19.30 -16.23
CA ARG A 1 0.25 19.86 -14.89
C ARG A 1 1.24 18.89 -14.25
N PRO A 2 2.38 19.33 -13.74
CA PRO A 2 3.30 18.42 -13.05
C PRO A 2 2.64 17.84 -11.80
N PRO A 3 2.99 16.61 -11.38
CA PRO A 3 2.49 16.06 -10.13
C PRO A 3 2.94 16.94 -8.96
N PRO A 4 2.15 17.00 -7.87
CA PRO A 4 2.57 17.71 -6.66
C PRO A 4 3.81 17.05 -6.06
N GLU A 5 4.62 17.84 -5.37
CA GLU A 5 5.74 17.33 -4.57
C GLU A 5 5.22 16.64 -3.31
N VAL A 6 5.79 15.48 -2.96
CA VAL A 6 5.44 14.72 -1.76
C VAL A 6 6.61 14.80 -0.76
N ILE A 7 6.35 15.37 0.41
CA ILE A 7 7.35 15.57 1.47
C ILE A 7 7.07 14.58 2.60
N ALA A 8 8.08 13.84 3.03
CA ALA A 8 7.96 12.89 4.13
C ALA A 8 7.83 13.61 5.48
N ILE A 9 6.97 13.10 6.36
CA ILE A 9 6.78 13.57 7.74
C ILE A 9 6.78 12.39 8.71
N THR A 10 7.03 12.67 9.99
CA THR A 10 6.86 11.70 11.07
C THR A 10 5.40 11.64 11.52
N THR A 11 5.03 10.60 12.27
CA THR A 11 3.71 10.53 12.91
C THR A 11 3.50 11.65 13.94
N ALA A 12 4.57 12.20 14.54
CA ALA A 12 4.45 13.28 15.51
C ALA A 12 4.08 14.62 14.85
N ASP A 13 4.46 14.81 13.59
CA ASP A 13 4.14 16.02 12.82
C ASP A 13 2.63 16.09 12.47
N TRP A 14 1.91 14.97 12.57
CA TRP A 14 0.45 14.90 12.36
C TRP A 14 -0.24 14.03 13.43
N PRO A 15 -0.52 14.58 14.63
CA PRO A 15 -1.07 13.81 15.74
C PRO A 15 -2.51 13.37 15.47
N THR A 16 -2.81 12.11 15.77
CA THR A 16 -4.17 11.55 15.70
C THR A 16 -4.67 11.17 17.09
N PRO A 17 -6.00 11.20 17.36
CA PRO A 17 -6.55 10.88 18.68
C PRO A 17 -6.18 9.48 19.21
N VAL A 18 -5.99 8.52 18.30
CA VAL A 18 -5.61 7.14 18.61
C VAL A 18 -4.15 6.91 18.25
N ARG A 19 -3.42 6.24 19.15
CA ARG A 19 -2.04 5.83 18.91
C ARG A 19 -1.98 4.79 17.80
N ARG A 20 -1.11 5.03 16.81
CA ARG A 20 -0.83 4.07 15.73
C ARG A 20 0.42 3.26 16.07
N PRO A 21 0.44 1.94 15.83
CA PRO A 21 1.66 1.15 15.90
C PRO A 21 2.71 1.67 14.91
N ALA A 22 3.97 1.61 15.29
CA ALA A 22 5.08 2.02 14.42
C ALA A 22 5.29 1.04 13.25
N ASP A 23 4.93 -0.23 13.43
CA ASP A 23 4.96 -1.27 12.40
C ASP A 23 3.71 -2.13 12.52
N SER A 24 2.97 -2.24 11.41
CA SER A 24 1.76 -3.05 11.27
C SER A 24 1.87 -4.08 10.15
N ARG A 25 3.08 -4.39 9.68
CA ARG A 25 3.30 -5.42 8.65
C ARG A 25 2.95 -6.80 9.19
N LEU A 26 2.28 -7.59 8.36
CA LEU A 26 1.87 -8.96 8.68
C LEU A 26 2.72 -9.97 7.91
N ASN A 27 3.12 -11.06 8.56
CA ASN A 27 3.65 -12.23 7.87
C ASN A 27 2.48 -13.10 7.38
N CYS A 28 2.35 -13.25 6.07
CA CYS A 28 1.31 -14.04 5.41
C CYS A 28 1.73 -15.49 5.05
N ASP A 29 2.89 -15.96 5.48
CA ASP A 29 3.42 -17.30 5.16
C ASP A 29 2.46 -18.43 5.57
N LYS A 30 1.78 -18.29 6.71
CA LYS A 30 0.82 -19.29 7.19
C LYS A 30 -0.38 -19.44 6.25
N LEU A 31 -0.96 -18.33 5.78
CA LEU A 31 -2.04 -18.33 4.78
C LEU A 31 -1.59 -19.11 3.53
N ALA A 32 -0.34 -18.86 3.16
CA ALA A 32 0.27 -19.36 1.98
C ALA A 32 0.64 -20.86 2.06
N GLN A 33 1.01 -21.34 3.25
CA GLN A 33 1.27 -22.76 3.52
C GLN A 33 -0.02 -23.58 3.60
N ILE A 34 -1.04 -23.06 4.28
CA ILE A 34 -2.27 -23.82 4.55
C ILE A 34 -3.24 -23.79 3.37
N PHE A 35 -3.37 -22.64 2.70
CA PHE A 35 -4.38 -22.46 1.66
C PHE A 35 -3.78 -22.29 0.26
N GLY A 36 -2.45 -22.28 0.12
CA GLY A 36 -1.78 -22.01 -1.16
C GLY A 36 -1.94 -20.57 -1.65
N VAL A 37 -2.55 -19.67 -0.87
CA VAL A 37 -2.83 -18.29 -1.26
C VAL A 37 -1.60 -17.42 -0.99
N ARG A 38 -0.98 -16.91 -2.05
CA ARG A 38 0.10 -15.90 -1.99
C ARG A 38 -0.47 -14.55 -2.41
N LEU A 39 -0.24 -13.53 -1.59
CA LEU A 39 -0.53 -12.15 -1.96
C LEU A 39 0.54 -11.67 -2.95
N PRO A 40 0.17 -10.93 -4.01
CA PRO A 40 1.13 -10.32 -4.93
C PRO A 40 2.01 -9.28 -4.22
N ASP A 41 3.11 -8.88 -4.87
CA ASP A 41 3.82 -7.67 -4.46
C ASP A 41 2.85 -6.47 -4.48
N TRP A 42 2.98 -5.58 -3.49
CA TRP A 42 2.01 -4.51 -3.31
C TRP A 42 2.04 -3.49 -4.45
N ARG A 43 3.18 -3.32 -5.15
CA ARG A 43 3.29 -2.40 -6.28
C ARG A 43 2.48 -2.93 -7.46
N ASP A 44 2.68 -4.19 -7.82
CA ASP A 44 1.95 -4.83 -8.90
C ASP A 44 0.42 -4.83 -8.65
N ALA A 45 0.02 -5.05 -7.40
CA ALA A 45 -1.39 -5.03 -7.01
C ALA A 45 -1.99 -3.63 -7.10
N LEU A 46 -1.23 -2.62 -6.67
CA LEU A 46 -1.63 -1.21 -6.72
C LEU A 46 -1.79 -0.73 -8.16
N ASP A 47 -0.83 -1.03 -9.02
CA ASP A 47 -0.87 -0.63 -10.43
C ASP A 47 -2.11 -1.20 -11.13
N ARG A 48 -2.39 -2.50 -10.92
CA ARG A 48 -3.61 -3.13 -11.47
C ARG A 48 -4.89 -2.49 -10.94
N MET A 49 -4.93 -2.12 -9.66
CA MET A 49 -6.10 -1.49 -9.05
C MET A 49 -6.33 -0.08 -9.61
N ILE A 50 -5.25 0.70 -9.79
CA ILE A 50 -5.30 2.03 -10.40
C ILE A 50 -5.79 1.93 -11.86
N ASP A 51 -5.23 1.01 -12.64
CA ASP A 51 -5.66 0.74 -14.03
C ASP A 51 -7.15 0.46 -14.13
N GLN A 52 -7.63 -0.44 -13.27
CA GLN A 52 -9.05 -0.83 -13.22
C GLN A 52 -9.94 0.35 -12.83
N THR A 53 -9.49 1.16 -11.88
CA THR A 53 -10.27 2.30 -11.35
C THR A 53 -10.35 3.44 -12.36
N LEU A 54 -9.27 3.70 -13.11
CA LEU A 54 -9.18 4.82 -14.04
C LEU A 54 -9.64 4.48 -15.47
N GLY A 55 -9.88 3.20 -15.78
CA GLY A 55 -10.35 2.74 -17.09
C GLY A 55 -9.33 2.92 -18.23
N ALA A 56 -8.11 3.29 -17.90
CA ALA A 56 -6.99 3.49 -18.80
C ALA A 56 -5.74 2.85 -18.18
N ARG A 57 -4.84 2.36 -19.03
CA ARG A 57 -3.56 1.79 -18.59
C ARG A 57 -2.70 2.91 -17.98
N HIS A 58 -2.46 2.84 -16.68
CA HIS A 58 -1.47 3.64 -15.97
C HIS A 58 -0.10 3.25 -16.50
N VAL A 59 0.66 4.24 -16.96
CA VAL A 59 2.09 4.09 -17.23
C VAL A 59 2.80 4.56 -15.97
N PRO A 60 3.59 3.70 -15.32
CA PRO A 60 4.27 4.05 -14.07
C PRO A 60 5.29 5.19 -14.24
#